data_AF-A0A3M6U194-F1
#
_entry.id   AF-A0A3M6U194-F1
#
_cell.length_a   1.000
_cell.length_b   1.000
_cell.length_c   1.000
_cell.angle_alpha   90.00
_cell.angle_beta   90.00
_cell.angle_gamma   90.00
#
_symmetry.space_group_name_H-M   'P 1'
#
loop_
_entity.id
_entity.type
_entity.pdbx_description
1 polymer ?
#
loop_
_entity_poly.entity_id
_entity_poly.type
_entity_poly.pdbx_seq_one_letter_code
_entity_poly.pdbx_strand_id
1 'polypeptide(L)'
;MVNAYILEKLAGKKKRRQLDFRRELAKLLIAGYNGYKRPSNSGKRAVKTVTTEENLSGHFLGKLEGWKKACAMYTKVGRKRNEGRTSETSYACEHCGVPLCRQMRSEQSCFAEWHSESL
;
A
#
# COMPACT_ATOMS: atom_id res chain seq x y z
N MET A 1 -3.77 9.27 25.68
CA MET A 1 -4.55 10.53 25.47
C MET A 1 -5.43 10.91 26.66
N VAL A 2 -6.12 9.98 27.32
CA VAL A 2 -7.04 10.30 28.43
C VAL A 2 -6.29 10.82 29.67
N ASN A 3 -5.15 10.21 30.03
CA ASN A 3 -4.37 10.60 31.21
C ASN A 3 -3.84 12.04 31.12
N ALA A 4 -3.33 12.47 29.97
CA ALA A 4 -2.85 13.86 29.76
C ALA A 4 -3.98 14.90 29.87
N TYR A 5 -5.19 14.55 29.41
CA TYR A 5 -6.37 15.41 29.55
C TYR A 5 -6.87 15.48 31.01
N ILE A 6 -6.80 14.38 31.77
CA ILE A 6 -7.11 14.37 33.20
C ILE A 6 -6.12 15.26 33.96
N LEU A 7 -4.82 15.17 33.67
CA LEU A 7 -3.81 16.02 34.30
C LEU A 7 -4.03 17.51 34.00
N GLU A 8 -4.45 17.87 32.78
CA GLU A 8 -4.81 19.26 32.47
C GLU A 8 -6.01 19.76 33.30
N LYS A 9 -7.02 18.92 33.50
CA LYS A 9 -8.19 19.25 34.34
C LYS A 9 -7.80 19.44 35.79
N LEU A 10 -6.92 18.57 36.29
CA LEU A 10 -6.40 18.64 37.66
C LEU A 10 -5.50 19.87 37.86
N ALA A 11 -4.78 20.31 36.83
CA ALA A 11 -3.94 21.51 36.85
C ALA A 11 -4.73 22.84 36.88
N GLY A 12 -6.05 22.81 37.08
CA GLY A 12 -6.88 24.01 37.24
C GLY A 12 -7.05 24.85 35.98
N LYS A 13 -6.60 24.37 34.81
CA LYS A 13 -6.75 25.09 33.55
C LYS A 13 -8.22 25.10 33.10
N LYS A 14 -8.63 26.20 32.47
CA LYS A 14 -9.99 26.50 31.99
C LYS A 14 -10.69 25.25 31.46
N LYS A 15 -11.97 25.02 31.81
CA LYS A 15 -12.74 23.83 31.40
C LYS A 15 -12.91 23.79 29.86
N ARG A 16 -11.95 23.20 29.14
CA ARG A 16 -12.07 22.91 27.70
C ARG A 16 -12.61 21.50 27.43
N ARG A 17 -13.24 21.29 26.27
CA ARG A 17 -13.72 19.97 25.85
C ARG A 17 -12.53 19.09 25.46
N GLN A 18 -12.64 17.78 25.65
CA GLN A 18 -11.55 16.85 25.35
C GLN A 18 -11.12 16.88 23.88
N LEU A 19 -12.07 17.14 22.98
CA LEU A 19 -11.78 17.28 21.54
C LEU A 19 -10.88 18.48 21.24
N ASP A 20 -11.12 19.62 21.90
CA ASP A 20 -10.30 20.82 21.73
C ASP A 20 -8.87 20.59 22.21
N PHE A 21 -8.72 19.92 23.36
CA PHE A 21 -7.42 19.49 23.88
C PHE A 21 -6.67 18.62 22.85
N ARG A 22 -7.35 17.61 22.29
CA ARG A 22 -6.75 16.71 21.28
C ARG A 22 -6.34 17.46 20.03
N ARG A 23 -7.15 18.42 19.56
CA ARG A 23 -6.87 19.21 18.35
C ARG A 23 -5.63 20.08 18.53
N GLU A 24 -5.52 20.77 19.66
CA GLU A 24 -4.35 21.61 19.97
C GLU A 24 -3.10 20.77 20.18
N LEU A 25 -3.21 19.64 20.89
CA LEU A 25 -2.10 18.72 21.06
C LEU A 25 -1.60 18.18 19.71
N ALA A 26 -2.51 17.85 18.79
CA ALA A 26 -2.15 17.40 17.45
C ALA A 26 -1.45 18.50 16.62
N LYS A 27 -1.88 19.76 16.73
CA LYS A 27 -1.17 20.90 16.10
C LYS A 27 0.25 21.06 16.62
N LEU A 28 0.46 20.87 17.93
CA LEU A 28 1.78 20.98 18.55
C LEU A 28 2.70 19.82 18.17
N LEU A 29 2.17 18.60 18.09
CA LEU A 29 2.97 17.40 17.83
C LEU A 29 3.21 17.12 16.34
N ILE A 30 2.32 17.59 15.46
CA ILE A 30 2.36 17.31 14.02
C ILE A 30 2.42 18.64 13.27
N ALA A 31 3.59 18.98 12.74
CA ALA A 31 3.78 20.16 11.90
C ALA A 31 2.84 20.10 10.68
N GLY A 32 1.99 21.13 10.53
CA GLY A 32 1.01 21.20 9.45
C GLY A 32 -0.27 20.38 9.66
N TYR A 33 -0.57 19.93 10.89
CA TYR A 33 -1.84 19.26 11.20
C TYR A 33 -3.05 20.12 10.81
N ASN A 34 -3.85 19.59 9.89
CA ASN A 34 -5.14 20.16 9.52
C ASN A 34 -6.23 19.12 9.76
N GLY A 35 -7.08 19.34 10.76
CA GLY A 35 -8.17 18.42 11.10
C GLY A 35 -9.23 18.22 10.01
N TYR A 36 -9.22 19.05 8.96
CA TYR A 36 -10.07 18.88 7.77
C TYR A 36 -9.39 18.05 6.68
N LYS A 37 -8.06 17.89 6.72
CA LYS A 37 -7.36 16.94 5.86
C LYS A 37 -7.64 15.55 6.41
N ARG A 38 -8.61 14.86 5.81
CA ARG A 38 -8.77 13.42 5.98
C ARG A 38 -7.45 12.77 5.54
N PRO A 39 -6.87 11.82 6.30
CA PRO A 39 -5.76 11.03 5.78
C PRO A 39 -6.25 10.44 4.47
N SER A 40 -5.62 10.84 3.37
CA SER A 40 -5.85 10.13 2.14
C SER A 40 -5.25 8.75 2.34
N ASN A 41 -6.06 7.70 2.26
CA ASN A 41 -5.53 6.33 2.15
C ASN A 41 -4.66 6.15 0.90
N SER A 42 -4.57 7.16 0.02
CA SER A 42 -3.66 7.19 -1.13
C SER A 42 -2.19 7.43 -0.77
N GLY A 43 -1.85 7.61 0.51
CA GLY A 43 -0.51 7.99 0.96
C GLY A 43 0.23 6.87 1.68
N LYS A 44 0.92 6.03 0.91
CA LYS A 44 1.98 5.09 1.32
C LYS A 44 1.52 3.94 2.23
N ARG A 45 1.41 2.74 1.63
CA ARG A 45 1.44 1.47 2.37
C ARG A 45 2.71 1.46 3.22
N ALA A 46 2.57 1.30 4.53
CA ALA A 46 3.66 0.74 5.32
C ALA A 46 3.96 -0.63 4.70
N VAL A 47 5.10 -0.74 4.02
CA VAL A 47 5.58 -2.00 3.48
C VAL A 47 5.67 -2.95 4.67
N LYS A 48 4.71 -3.86 4.79
CA LYS A 48 4.83 -5.00 5.69
C LYS A 48 5.83 -5.92 5.02
N THR A 49 7.11 -5.65 5.23
CA THR A 49 8.22 -6.51 4.82
C THR A 49 8.10 -7.84 5.56
N VAL A 50 7.31 -8.75 4.99
CA VAL A 50 7.39 -10.17 5.30
C VAL A 50 8.23 -10.76 4.18
N THR A 51 9.54 -10.86 4.43
CA THR A 51 10.50 -11.52 3.55
C THR A 51 10.26 -13.02 3.60
N THR A 52 9.50 -13.56 2.65
CA THR A 52 9.50 -14.99 2.33
C THR A 52 10.56 -15.27 1.26
N GLU A 53 11.03 -16.51 1.14
CA GLU A 53 12.13 -16.92 0.23
C GLU A 53 11.86 -16.56 -1.25
N GLU A 54 10.59 -16.49 -1.65
CA GLU A 54 10.13 -16.05 -2.97
C GLU A 54 10.27 -14.53 -3.23
N ASN A 55 10.70 -13.74 -2.23
CA ASN A 55 10.86 -12.28 -2.30
C ASN A 55 12.32 -11.81 -2.08
N LEU A 56 13.31 -12.69 -2.24
CA LEU A 56 14.73 -12.36 -2.03
C LEU A 56 15.25 -11.23 -2.95
N SER A 57 14.61 -10.98 -4.10
CA SER A 57 14.99 -9.85 -4.96
C SER A 57 14.46 -8.48 -4.45
N GLY A 58 13.67 -8.44 -3.38
CA GLY A 58 13.10 -7.20 -2.83
C GLY A 58 11.86 -6.70 -3.56
N HIS A 59 11.41 -7.42 -4.59
CA HIS A 59 10.16 -7.17 -5.29
C HIS A 59 9.04 -8.03 -4.69
N PHE A 60 7.84 -7.47 -4.54
CA PHE A 60 6.69 -8.15 -3.96
C PHE A 60 5.46 -8.00 -4.86
N LEU A 61 4.63 -9.03 -4.97
CA LEU A 61 3.37 -8.95 -5.69
C LEU A 61 2.23 -8.48 -4.75
N GLY A 62 1.77 -7.25 -4.98
CA GLY A 62 0.67 -6.64 -4.24
C GLY A 62 -0.62 -6.60 -5.05
N LYS A 63 -1.76 -6.46 -4.35
CA LYS A 63 -3.06 -6.22 -4.99
C LYS A 63 -3.14 -4.76 -5.46
N LEU A 64 -3.54 -4.58 -6.71
CA LEU A 64 -3.84 -3.27 -7.31
C LEU A 64 -5.10 -2.68 -6.67
N GLU A 65 -5.09 -1.38 -6.47
CA GLU A 65 -6.26 -0.62 -6.07
C GLU A 65 -6.97 -0.13 -7.34
N GLY A 66 -8.27 -0.40 -7.48
CA GLY A 66 -9.04 -0.08 -8.67
C GLY A 66 -9.21 -1.24 -9.66
N TRP A 67 -9.21 -0.91 -10.95
CA TRP A 67 -9.60 -1.85 -12.01
C TRP A 67 -8.47 -2.82 -12.36
N LYS A 68 -8.84 -4.00 -12.89
CA LYS A 68 -7.88 -4.97 -13.40
C LYS A 68 -7.14 -4.37 -14.60
N LYS A 69 -5.85 -4.71 -14.73
CA LYS A 69 -5.00 -4.27 -15.85
C LYS A 69 -4.48 -5.46 -16.62
N ALA A 70 -4.11 -5.28 -17.89
CA ALA A 70 -3.47 -6.34 -18.66
C ALA A 70 -2.12 -6.73 -18.03
N CYS A 71 -1.83 -8.02 -17.97
CA CYS A 71 -0.55 -8.52 -17.50
C CYS A 71 0.57 -8.14 -18.47
N ALA A 72 1.59 -7.45 -17.97
CA ALA A 72 2.71 -6.96 -18.77
C ALA A 72 3.47 -8.10 -19.45
N MET A 73 3.58 -9.27 -18.81
CA MET A 73 4.26 -10.42 -19.41
C MET A 73 3.50 -11.00 -20.61
N TYR A 74 2.16 -11.02 -20.55
CA TYR A 74 1.34 -11.44 -21.69
C TYR A 74 1.47 -10.45 -22.86
N THR A 75 1.56 -9.15 -22.55
CA THR A 75 1.82 -8.12 -23.56
C THR A 75 3.23 -8.25 -24.16
N LYS A 76 4.26 -8.48 -23.33
CA LYS A 76 5.67 -8.57 -23.75
C LYS A 76 5.93 -9.77 -24.67
N VAL A 77 5.44 -10.94 -24.29
CA VAL A 77 5.66 -12.20 -25.04
C VAL A 77 4.62 -12.39 -26.16
N GLY A 78 3.62 -11.51 -26.25
CA GLY A 78 2.47 -11.71 -27.14
C GLY A 78 1.64 -12.94 -26.79
N ARG A 79 1.79 -13.48 -25.56
CA ARG A 79 1.04 -14.64 -25.09
C ARG A 79 -0.43 -14.23 -24.97
N LYS A 80 -1.33 -15.01 -25.56
CA LYS A 80 -2.77 -14.85 -25.44
C LYS A 80 -3.34 -15.96 -24.59
N ARG A 81 -4.45 -15.69 -23.90
CA ARG A 81 -5.25 -16.75 -23.29
C ARG A 81 -5.89 -17.60 -24.40
N ASN A 82 -6.33 -18.82 -24.08
CA ASN A 82 -7.07 -19.71 -24.99
C ASN A 82 -8.30 -19.02 -25.64
N GLU A 83 -8.83 -17.98 -24.99
CA GLU A 83 -9.94 -17.14 -25.47
C GLU A 83 -9.48 -16.00 -26.41
N GLY A 84 -8.21 -15.96 -26.83
CA GLY A 84 -7.64 -14.94 -27.71
C GLY A 84 -7.39 -13.56 -27.07
N ARG A 85 -7.72 -13.39 -25.78
CA ARG A 85 -7.57 -12.12 -25.04
C ARG A 85 -6.32 -12.10 -24.16
N THR A 86 -5.78 -10.91 -23.93
CA THR A 86 -4.70 -10.66 -22.97
C THR A 86 -5.21 -10.91 -21.56
N SER A 87 -4.43 -11.60 -20.73
CA SER A 87 -4.89 -11.91 -19.37
C SER A 87 -4.88 -10.66 -18.49
N GLU A 88 -6.03 -10.32 -17.92
CA GLU A 88 -6.13 -9.26 -16.93
C GLU A 88 -5.71 -9.75 -15.53
N THR A 89 -5.10 -8.85 -14.77
CA THR A 89 -4.64 -9.09 -13.41
C THR A 89 -5.07 -7.96 -12.49
N SER A 90 -5.45 -8.34 -11.27
CA SER A 90 -5.66 -7.41 -10.15
C SER A 90 -4.41 -7.26 -9.29
N TYR A 91 -3.25 -7.72 -9.76
CA TYR A 91 -2.00 -7.74 -9.02
C TYR A 91 -0.89 -7.02 -9.80
N ALA A 92 0.05 -6.43 -9.08
CA ALA A 92 1.23 -5.79 -9.63
C ALA A 92 2.41 -5.93 -8.68
N CYS A 93 3.62 -5.82 -9.22
CA CYS A 93 4.81 -5.64 -8.39
C CYS A 93 4.67 -4.31 -7.63
N GLU A 94 4.73 -4.31 -6.30
CA GLU A 94 4.62 -3.09 -5.49
C GLU A 94 5.80 -2.15 -5.70
N HIS A 95 6.96 -2.71 -6.07
CA HIS A 95 8.16 -1.93 -6.30
C HIS A 95 8.20 -1.34 -7.72
N CYS A 96 7.93 -2.14 -8.75
CA CYS A 96 7.98 -1.69 -10.15
C CYS A 96 6.67 -1.05 -10.63
N GLY A 97 5.55 -1.26 -9.93
CA GLY A 97 4.21 -0.88 -10.39
C GLY A 97 3.69 -1.68 -11.58
N VAL A 98 4.42 -2.71 -12.02
CA VAL A 98 4.11 -3.48 -13.23
C VAL A 98 3.00 -4.51 -12.94
N PRO A 99 1.88 -4.50 -13.69
CA PRO A 99 0.80 -5.46 -13.51
C PRO A 99 1.24 -6.86 -13.98
N LEU A 100 1.27 -7.82 -13.05
CA LEU A 100 1.71 -9.19 -13.30
C LEU A 100 0.70 -10.19 -12.72
N CYS A 101 0.50 -11.30 -13.41
CA CYS A 101 -0.39 -12.36 -12.92
C CYS A 101 0.25 -13.08 -11.73
N ARG A 102 -0.51 -13.29 -10.65
CA ARG A 102 -0.13 -14.15 -9.52
C ARG A 102 -0.07 -15.63 -9.92
N GLN A 103 -0.95 -16.03 -10.83
CA GLN A 103 -1.22 -17.44 -11.09
C GLN A 103 -0.14 -18.06 -11.98
N MET A 104 0.40 -19.21 -11.56
CA MET A 104 1.22 -20.06 -12.41
C MET A 104 0.36 -20.59 -13.56
N ARG A 105 0.79 -20.31 -14.79
CA ARG A 105 0.25 -20.96 -16.01
C ARG A 105 1.34 -21.72 -16.79
N SER A 106 2.61 -21.46 -16.48
CA SER A 106 3.81 -22.19 -16.89
C SER A 106 4.54 -22.71 -15.64
N GLU A 107 5.70 -23.33 -15.80
CA GLU A 107 6.58 -23.77 -14.68
C GLU A 107 6.96 -22.62 -13.72
N GLN A 108 6.88 -21.37 -14.20
CA GLN A 108 7.15 -20.17 -13.41
C GLN A 108 5.94 -19.20 -13.44
N SER A 109 5.80 -18.38 -12.40
CA SER A 109 4.80 -17.31 -12.38
C SER A 109 5.24 -16.16 -13.28
N CYS A 110 4.29 -15.40 -13.85
CA CYS A 110 4.64 -14.19 -14.62
C CYS A 110 5.40 -13.15 -13.78
N PHE A 111 5.25 -13.21 -12.46
CA PHE A 111 6.05 -12.40 -11.54
C PHE A 111 7.51 -12.87 -11.50
N ALA A 112 7.75 -14.17 -11.35
CA ALA A 112 9.09 -14.73 -11.36
C ALA A 112 9.78 -14.55 -12.72
N GLU A 113 9.11 -14.87 -13.83
CA GLU A 113 9.65 -14.69 -15.20
C GLU A 113 10.03 -13.22 -15.48
N TRP A 114 9.23 -12.26 -14.99
CA TRP A 114 9.52 -10.84 -15.20
C TRP A 114 10.78 -10.37 -14.45
N HIS A 115 11.04 -10.92 -13.27
CA HIS A 115 12.16 -10.52 -12.43
C HIS A 115 13.37 -11.46 -12.54
N SER A 116 13.26 -12.58 -13.27
CA SER A 116 14.39 -13.49 -13.55
C SER A 116 15.32 -12.97 -14.65
N GLU A 117 14.86 -12.05 -15.50
CA GLU A 117 15.67 -11.44 -16.58
C GLU A 117 16.56 -10.26 -16.10
N SER A 118 16.56 -9.91 -14.81
CA SER A 118 17.39 -8.81 -14.26
C SER A 118 18.71 -9.28 -13.63
N LEU A 119 19.25 -10.39 -14.11
CA LEU A 119 20.57 -10.93 -13.74
C LEU A 119 21.64 -10.46 -14.72
#